data_AF-A0A1E5L125-F1
#
_entry.id   AF-A0A1E5L125-F1
#
_cell.length_a   1.000
_cell.length_b   1.000
_cell.length_c   1.000
_cell.angle_alpha   90.00
_cell.angle_beta   90.00
_cell.angle_gamma   90.00
#
_symmetry.space_group_name_H-M   'P 1'
#
loop_
_entity.id
_entity.type
_entity.pdbx_description
1 polymer ?
#
loop_
_entity_poly.entity_id
_entity_poly.type
_entity_poly.pdbx_seq_one_letter_code
_entity_poly.pdbx_strand_id
1 'polypeptide(L)'
;MFNATLLFFCSWGKERKKEKNGKGVKDTMKRRTKVSLEQLLGMEKGRIQLFNKQFYWIARGVAYHQVVLYEQGVPVYQTVGERQTLESLFDRIKFVFSPSGKVIARRIAHEEPLLLGKKEWEDFS
;
A
#
# COMPACT_ATOMS: atom_id res chain seq x y z
N MET A 1 66.70 -23.32 46.20
CA MET A 1 66.31 -21.99 46.72
C MET A 1 64.89 -22.09 47.25
N PHE A 2 64.69 -21.70 48.51
CA PHE A 2 63.40 -21.64 49.21
C PHE A 2 62.55 -20.45 48.76
N ASN A 3 61.23 -20.64 48.63
CA ASN A 3 60.15 -19.78 49.17
C ASN A 3 58.82 -20.34 48.63
N ALA A 4 57.97 -20.98 49.42
CA ALA A 4 57.17 -20.48 50.55
C ALA A 4 56.04 -19.52 50.11
N THR A 5 54.82 -20.07 50.10
CA THR A 5 53.64 -19.55 50.83
C THR A 5 53.01 -18.23 50.39
N LEU A 6 51.78 -18.28 49.86
CA LEU A 6 50.59 -17.80 50.58
C LEU A 6 49.28 -18.18 49.87
N LEU A 7 48.41 -18.83 50.63
CA LEU A 7 46.99 -19.05 50.40
C LEU A 7 46.23 -17.72 50.43
N PHE A 8 45.15 -17.57 49.66
CA PHE A 8 43.93 -16.95 50.18
C PHE A 8 42.69 -17.50 49.45
N PHE A 9 41.85 -18.16 50.25
CA PHE A 9 40.45 -18.47 50.02
C PHE A 9 39.62 -17.19 49.98
N CYS A 10 38.55 -17.18 49.17
CA CYS A 10 37.29 -16.43 49.29
C CYS A 10 36.77 -16.15 47.87
N SER A 11 35.49 -16.14 47.55
CA SER A 11 34.27 -16.55 48.22
C SER A 11 33.20 -16.48 47.14
N TRP A 12 32.22 -17.36 47.28
CA TRP A 12 30.92 -17.39 46.63
C TRP A 12 30.34 -16.01 46.28
N GLY A 13 30.11 -15.76 44.98
CA GLY A 13 29.41 -14.59 44.45
C GLY A 13 28.21 -15.01 43.60
N LYS A 14 27.02 -14.90 44.20
CA LYS A 14 25.67 -15.11 43.63
C LYS A 14 25.37 -14.19 42.43
N GLU A 15 24.47 -14.65 41.56
CA GLU A 15 23.55 -13.89 40.69
C GLU A 15 24.20 -13.06 39.55
N ARG A 16 23.80 -13.20 38.29
CA ARG A 16 22.45 -12.97 37.76
C ARG A 16 22.25 -13.63 36.38
N LYS A 17 21.07 -14.24 36.19
CA LYS A 17 20.49 -14.52 34.87
C LYS A 17 20.48 -13.24 34.03
N LYS A 18 21.26 -13.19 32.96
CA LYS A 18 20.98 -12.28 31.84
C LYS A 18 20.09 -13.02 30.85
N GLU A 19 18.81 -12.97 31.18
CA GLU A 19 17.70 -13.14 30.26
C GLU A 19 17.87 -12.08 29.16
N LYS A 20 18.53 -12.44 28.05
CA LYS A 20 18.52 -11.63 26.83
C LYS A 20 17.18 -11.87 26.15
N ASN A 21 16.17 -11.19 26.69
CA ASN A 21 14.89 -10.95 26.07
C ASN A 21 15.13 -10.00 24.88
N GLY A 22 15.67 -10.56 23.80
CA GLY A 22 15.92 -9.91 22.53
C GLY A 22 14.61 -9.75 21.78
N LYS A 23 13.74 -8.90 22.32
CA LYS A 23 12.88 -7.96 21.60
C LYS A 23 12.58 -8.42 20.18
N GLY A 24 11.62 -9.34 20.06
CA GLY A 24 10.98 -9.64 18.78
C GLY A 24 10.62 -8.32 18.13
N VAL A 25 11.28 -8.03 17.01
CA VAL A 25 10.90 -6.95 16.11
C VAL A 25 9.47 -7.29 15.73
N LYS A 26 8.51 -6.67 16.44
CA LYS A 26 7.14 -6.63 15.98
C LYS A 26 7.22 -5.82 14.70
N ASP A 27 7.39 -6.52 13.59
CA ASP A 27 7.00 -6.04 12.28
C ASP A 27 5.51 -5.69 12.39
N THR A 28 5.23 -4.47 12.84
CA THR A 28 3.92 -3.85 12.71
C THR A 28 3.75 -3.55 11.23
N MET A 29 3.62 -4.61 10.43
CA MET A 29 3.10 -4.53 9.08
C MET A 29 1.65 -4.08 9.26
N LYS A 30 1.45 -2.75 9.30
CA LYS A 30 0.12 -2.13 9.35
C LYS A 30 -0.70 -2.82 8.27
N ARG A 31 -1.69 -3.63 8.67
CA ARG A 31 -2.61 -4.31 7.74
C ARG A 31 -3.21 -3.22 6.87
N ARG A 32 -2.77 -3.13 5.62
CA ARG A 32 -3.36 -2.21 4.65
C ARG A 32 -4.69 -2.81 4.23
N THR A 33 -5.73 -2.00 4.25
CA THR A 33 -7.07 -2.42 3.82
C THR A 33 -7.03 -2.73 2.32
N LYS A 34 -7.54 -3.89 1.94
CA LYS A 34 -7.70 -4.27 0.53
C LYS A 34 -8.96 -3.60 -0.03
N VAL A 35 -8.86 -3.09 -1.24
CA VAL A 35 -10.01 -2.59 -2.00
C VAL A 35 -10.65 -3.76 -2.73
N SER A 36 -11.95 -3.96 -2.55
CA SER A 36 -12.73 -4.94 -3.30
C SER A 36 -13.32 -4.34 -4.58
N LEU A 37 -13.79 -5.20 -5.48
CA LEU A 37 -14.46 -4.77 -6.71
C LEU A 37 -15.78 -4.04 -6.36
N GLU A 38 -16.52 -4.53 -5.38
CA GLU A 38 -17.80 -3.94 -4.93
C GLU A 38 -17.60 -2.52 -4.42
N GLN A 39 -16.51 -2.27 -3.68
CA GLN A 39 -16.12 -0.95 -3.24
C GLN A 39 -15.84 -0.01 -4.42
N LEU A 40 -15.17 -0.51 -5.47
CA LEU A 40 -14.88 0.27 -6.67
C LEU A 40 -16.15 0.53 -7.51
N LEU A 41 -17.06 -0.44 -7.60
CA LEU A 41 -18.35 -0.31 -8.28
C LEU A 41 -19.26 0.72 -7.59
N GLY A 42 -19.16 0.83 -6.26
CA GLY A 42 -19.85 1.85 -5.46
C GLY A 42 -19.34 3.28 -5.66
N MET A 43 -18.20 3.48 -6.35
CA MET A 43 -17.69 4.82 -6.61
C MET A 43 -18.57 5.56 -7.62
N GLU A 44 -19.13 6.71 -7.19
CA GLU A 44 -19.89 7.57 -8.09
C GLU A 44 -19.05 8.10 -9.26
N LYS A 45 -17.82 8.53 -8.94
CA LYS A 45 -16.88 9.11 -9.89
C LYS A 45 -15.43 8.91 -9.43
N GLY A 46 -14.53 8.79 -10.40
CA GLY A 46 -13.10 8.71 -10.14
C GLY A 46 -12.32 8.46 -11.40
N ARG A 47 -11.03 8.17 -11.27
CA ARG A 47 -10.19 7.75 -12.38
C ARG A 47 -9.39 6.52 -11.98
N ILE A 48 -9.12 5.64 -12.92
CA ILE A 48 -8.17 4.54 -12.73
C ILE A 48 -7.06 4.64 -13.75
N GLN A 49 -5.91 4.12 -13.37
CA GLN A 49 -4.78 3.88 -14.26
C GLN A 49 -4.42 2.40 -14.20
N LEU A 50 -4.29 1.79 -15.37
CA LEU A 50 -3.86 0.40 -15.50
C LEU A 50 -2.32 0.31 -15.51
N PHE A 51 -1.77 -0.90 -15.34
CA PHE A 51 -0.30 -1.09 -15.41
C PHE A 51 0.32 -0.68 -16.73
N ASN A 52 -0.42 -0.80 -17.84
CA ASN A 52 0.00 -0.35 -19.17
C ASN A 52 -0.10 1.18 -19.37
N LYS A 53 -0.33 1.95 -18.30
CA LYS A 53 -0.46 3.42 -18.28
C LYS A 53 -1.70 3.98 -18.99
N GLN A 54 -2.66 3.14 -19.39
CA GLN A 54 -3.96 3.62 -19.86
C GLN A 54 -4.77 4.19 -18.70
N PHE A 55 -5.54 5.24 -18.98
CA PHE A 55 -6.41 5.91 -18.02
C PHE A 55 -7.87 5.64 -18.36
N TYR A 56 -8.71 5.52 -17.34
CA TYR A 56 -10.16 5.44 -17.50
C TYR A 56 -10.85 6.33 -16.49
N TRP A 57 -11.88 7.05 -16.92
CA TRP A 57 -12.82 7.74 -16.05
C TRP A 57 -13.88 6.75 -15.58
N ILE A 58 -14.10 6.70 -14.27
CA ILE A 58 -15.17 5.92 -13.67
C ILE A 58 -16.36 6.86 -13.46
N ALA A 59 -17.54 6.42 -13.90
CA ALA A 59 -18.80 7.01 -13.49
C ALA A 59 -19.84 5.90 -13.30
N ARG A 60 -20.39 5.77 -12.08
CA ARG A 60 -21.47 4.82 -11.73
C ARG A 60 -21.18 3.37 -12.17
N GLY A 61 -20.03 2.82 -11.79
CA GLY A 61 -19.63 1.45 -12.12
C GLY A 61 -19.13 1.24 -13.56
N VAL A 62 -19.10 2.30 -14.37
CA VAL A 62 -18.69 2.26 -15.78
C VAL A 62 -17.34 2.94 -15.98
N ALA A 63 -16.45 2.33 -16.76
CA ALA A 63 -15.16 2.89 -17.11
C ALA A 63 -15.13 3.37 -18.57
N TYR A 64 -14.71 4.61 -18.79
CA TYR A 64 -14.54 5.22 -20.11
C TYR A 64 -13.07 5.48 -20.35
N HIS A 65 -12.52 4.96 -21.44
CA HIS A 65 -11.10 5.15 -21.74
C HIS A 65 -10.79 6.64 -21.95
N GLN A 66 -9.67 7.10 -21.39
CA GLN A 66 -9.21 8.47 -21.49
C GLN A 66 -7.82 8.53 -22.10
N VAL A 67 -7.66 9.44 -23.05
CA VAL A 67 -6.33 9.88 -23.51
C VAL A 67 -5.92 11.12 -22.74
N VAL A 68 -4.64 11.21 -22.43
CA VAL A 68 -4.04 12.39 -21.81
C VAL A 68 -3.38 13.21 -22.92
N LEU A 69 -3.90 14.39 -23.13
CA LEU A 69 -3.33 15.43 -23.98
C LEU A 69 -2.59 16.43 -23.09
N TYR A 70 -1.67 17.19 -23.67
CA TYR A 70 -0.98 18.25 -22.95
C TYR A 70 -1.22 19.57 -23.68
N GLU A 71 -1.97 20.46 -23.04
CA GLU A 71 -2.21 21.81 -23.53
C GLU A 71 -1.42 22.77 -22.65
N GLN A 72 -0.45 23.48 -23.25
CA GLN A 72 0.43 24.41 -22.53
C GLN A 72 1.15 23.78 -21.31
N GLY A 73 1.49 22.49 -21.41
CA GLY A 73 2.12 21.72 -20.33
C GLY A 73 1.16 21.22 -19.25
N VAL A 74 -0.14 21.49 -19.36
CA VAL A 74 -1.18 21.02 -18.45
C VAL A 74 -1.83 19.76 -19.02
N PRO A 75 -1.98 18.68 -18.24
CA PRO A 75 -2.65 17.47 -18.71
C PRO A 75 -4.16 17.69 -18.85
N VAL A 76 -4.68 17.49 -20.05
CA VAL A 76 -6.10 17.52 -20.39
C VAL A 76 -6.55 16.10 -20.71
N TYR A 77 -7.60 15.64 -20.03
CA TYR A 77 -8.12 14.27 -20.21
C TYR A 77 -9.32 14.30 -21.14
N GLN A 78 -9.22 13.62 -22.28
CA GLN A 78 -10.32 13.46 -23.21
C GLN A 78 -10.81 12.02 -23.19
N THR A 79 -12.12 11.84 -23.03
CA THR A 79 -12.75 10.52 -23.12
C THR A 79 -12.84 10.09 -24.57
N VAL A 80 -12.31 8.91 -24.88
CA VAL A 80 -12.29 8.36 -26.24
C VAL A 80 -12.67 6.88 -26.22
N GLY A 81 -13.43 6.46 -27.22
CA GLY A 81 -13.75 5.05 -27.45
C GLY A 81 -14.90 4.52 -26.59
N GLU A 82 -14.96 3.19 -26.53
CA GLU A 82 -16.11 2.45 -26.01
C GLU A 82 -16.10 2.27 -24.50
N ARG A 83 -17.31 2.12 -23.97
CA ARG A 83 -17.59 1.79 -22.57
C ARG A 83 -16.97 0.43 -22.21
N GLN A 84 -16.25 0.37 -21.09
CA GLN A 84 -15.80 -0.88 -20.47
C GLN A 84 -16.41 -1.06 -19.08
N THR A 85 -16.52 -2.31 -18.63
CA THR A 85 -16.96 -2.62 -17.26
C THR A 85 -15.76 -2.62 -16.31
N LEU A 86 -15.97 -2.15 -15.08
CA LEU A 86 -14.94 -2.18 -14.06
C LEU A 86 -14.49 -3.60 -13.72
N GLU A 87 -15.38 -4.59 -13.80
CA GLU A 87 -15.03 -5.99 -13.58
C GLU A 87 -13.91 -6.43 -14.54
N SER A 88 -14.03 -6.09 -15.81
CA SER A 88 -13.03 -6.46 -16.82
C SER A 88 -11.66 -5.81 -16.57
N LEU A 89 -11.64 -4.66 -15.90
CA LEU A 89 -10.43 -3.87 -15.67
C LEU A 89 -9.77 -4.13 -14.32
N PHE A 90 -10.51 -4.66 -13.34
CA PHE A 90 -10.12 -4.66 -11.93
C PHE A 90 -8.71 -5.21 -11.65
N ASP A 91 -8.37 -6.36 -12.24
CA ASP A 91 -7.06 -7.00 -12.06
C ASP A 91 -5.91 -6.30 -12.77
N ARG A 92 -6.23 -5.39 -13.68
CA ARG A 92 -5.26 -4.58 -14.42
C ARG A 92 -5.04 -3.20 -13.76
N ILE A 93 -5.82 -2.85 -12.74
CA ILE A 93 -5.72 -1.55 -12.06
C ILE A 93 -4.43 -1.47 -11.25
N LYS A 94 -3.64 -0.44 -11.55
CA LYS A 94 -2.46 -0.05 -10.79
C LYS A 94 -2.76 1.04 -9.77
N PHE A 95 -3.55 2.05 -10.17
CA PHE A 95 -3.92 3.17 -9.32
C PHE A 95 -5.40 3.49 -9.44
N VAL A 96 -6.01 3.87 -8.33
CA VAL A 96 -7.32 4.50 -8.27
C VAL A 96 -7.12 5.91 -7.76
N PHE A 97 -7.72 6.87 -8.45
CA PHE A 97 -7.68 8.28 -8.14
C PHE A 97 -9.07 8.79 -7.77
N SER A 98 -9.09 9.70 -6.80
CA SER A 98 -10.26 10.54 -6.52
C SER A 98 -10.58 11.43 -7.73
N PRO A 99 -11.79 12.03 -7.77
CA PRO A 99 -12.13 13.07 -8.75
C PRO A 99 -11.19 14.28 -8.73
N SER A 100 -10.59 14.58 -7.59
CA SER A 100 -9.59 15.63 -7.41
C SER A 100 -8.18 15.23 -7.87
N GLY A 101 -7.97 13.99 -8.34
CA GLY A 101 -6.70 13.50 -8.86
C GLY A 101 -5.74 12.95 -7.81
N LYS A 102 -6.18 12.75 -6.57
CA LYS A 102 -5.36 12.12 -5.52
C LYS A 102 -5.41 10.60 -5.61
N VAL A 103 -4.30 9.91 -5.34
CA VAL A 103 -4.25 8.45 -5.32
C VAL A 103 -4.87 7.91 -4.03
N ILE A 104 -6.04 7.26 -4.14
CA ILE A 104 -6.76 6.67 -3.01
C ILE A 104 -6.47 5.18 -2.84
N ALA A 105 -6.06 4.48 -3.90
CA ALA A 105 -5.65 3.09 -3.84
C ALA A 105 -4.54 2.79 -4.85
N ARG A 106 -3.70 1.79 -4.53
CA ARG A 106 -2.62 1.34 -5.41
C ARG A 106 -2.36 -0.15 -5.32
N ARG A 107 -1.98 -0.73 -6.45
CA ARG A 107 -1.50 -2.10 -6.58
C ARG A 107 -0.02 -2.06 -6.97
N ILE A 108 0.83 -2.81 -6.26
CA ILE A 108 2.29 -2.76 -6.47
C ILE A 108 2.68 -3.62 -7.69
N ALA A 109 2.11 -4.81 -7.80
CA ALA A 109 2.31 -5.76 -8.89
C ALA A 109 0.97 -6.38 -9.32
N HIS A 110 0.90 -6.99 -10.51
CA HIS A 110 -0.34 -7.58 -11.05
C HIS A 110 -1.00 -8.58 -10.08
N GLU A 111 -0.21 -9.48 -9.51
CA GLU A 111 -0.67 -10.54 -8.60
C GLU A 111 -0.96 -10.05 -7.17
N GLU A 112 -0.66 -8.79 -6.86
CA GLU A 112 -0.91 -8.23 -5.54
C GLU A 112 -2.32 -7.64 -5.42
N PRO A 113 -2.89 -7.58 -4.21
CA PRO A 113 -4.17 -6.92 -4.00
C PRO A 113 -4.06 -5.40 -4.23
N LEU A 114 -5.16 -4.79 -4.68
CA LEU A 114 -5.31 -3.34 -4.66
C LEU A 114 -5.45 -2.87 -3.20
N LEU A 115 -4.57 -1.98 -2.75
CA LEU A 115 -4.51 -1.55 -1.35
C LEU A 115 -4.90 -0.09 -1.20
N LEU A 116 -5.71 0.21 -0.18
CA LEU A 116 -6.06 1.57 0.18
C LEU A 116 -4.83 2.37 0.62
N GLY A 117 -4.82 3.63 0.18
CA GLY A 117 -3.96 4.67 0.72
C GLY A 117 -4.27 4.93 2.19
N LYS A 118 -3.29 5.46 2.93
CA LYS A 118 -3.34 5.60 4.39
C LYS A 118 -4.44 6.53 4.93
N LYS A 119 -5.31 7.17 4.12
CA LYS A 119 -6.14 8.27 4.63
C LYS A 119 -7.45 8.67 3.94
N GLU A 120 -7.97 8.02 2.89
CA GLU A 120 -8.93 8.73 2.01
C GLU A 120 -10.15 7.93 1.51
N TRP A 121 -10.60 6.85 2.17
CA TRP A 121 -11.85 6.19 1.73
C TRP A 121 -13.13 6.75 2.39
N GLU A 122 -13.02 7.42 3.54
CA GLU A 122 -14.18 7.85 4.34
C GLU A 122 -14.98 9.02 3.73
N ASP A 123 -14.50 9.64 2.66
CA ASP A 123 -15.17 10.78 2.00
C ASP A 123 -16.02 10.38 0.76
N PHE A 124 -16.20 9.08 0.49
CA PHE A 124 -16.74 8.57 -0.79
C PHE A 124 -18.00 7.70 -0.69
N SER A 125 -18.61 7.60 0.50
CA SER A 125 -19.92 6.96 0.73
C SER A 125 -21.06 7.97 0.73
#